data_AF-A0A3Q8YAP5-F1
#
_entry.id   AF-A0A3Q8YAP5-F1
#
_cell.length_a   1.000
_cell.length_b   1.000
_cell.length_c   1.000
_cell.angle_alpha   90.00
_cell.angle_beta   90.00
_cell.angle_gamma   90.00
#
_symmetry.space_group_name_H-M   'P 1'
#
loop_
_entity.id
_entity.type
_entity.pdbx_description
1 polymer ?
#
loop_
_entity_poly.entity_id
_entity_poly.type
_entity_poly.pdbx_seq_one_letter_code
_entity_poly.pdbx_strand_id
1 'polypeptide(L)'
;MNVASEPLPLVAHHEAGHAVAAIVLQRQLFDDDREFPAFSSVSIYPDAGDGDYYGVVICKAFYLAQGFTSKRKPIFEDDMDRYLERDDAIRQIVTCLAGPFAESAFEGYLDPRDMAMNASDANEGSSDYADAKRIYGELRFLMPRRPGWRRIEDRTARLVLDHWSAIQALAAHLLVKHDLQFDEALTIVAPHLPPMPVATPPERPFPPPA
;
A
#
# COMPACT_ATOMS: atom_id res chain seq x y z
N MET A 1 -11.82 -24.86 4.70
CA MET A 1 -12.55 -24.08 3.68
C MET A 1 -11.59 -23.95 2.52
N ASN A 2 -11.97 -24.41 1.33
CA ASN A 2 -11.15 -24.20 0.13
C ASN A 2 -11.28 -22.72 -0.21
N VAL A 3 -10.17 -21.98 -0.10
CA VAL A 3 -10.03 -20.67 -0.73
C VAL A 3 -10.04 -20.96 -2.23
N ALA A 4 -10.99 -20.39 -2.96
CA ALA A 4 -11.12 -20.65 -4.38
C ALA A 4 -9.91 -20.07 -5.12
N SER A 5 -9.37 -20.86 -6.03
CA SER A 5 -8.24 -20.57 -6.91
C SER A 5 -8.36 -19.20 -7.58
N GLU A 6 -7.33 -18.35 -7.47
CA GLU A 6 -7.29 -17.06 -8.15
C GLU A 6 -6.50 -17.16 -9.47
N PRO A 7 -7.04 -16.63 -10.59
CA PRO A 7 -6.34 -16.69 -11.87
C PRO A 7 -5.05 -15.85 -11.81
N LEU A 8 -3.93 -16.38 -12.30
CA LEU A 8 -2.60 -15.74 -12.29
C LEU A 8 -2.59 -14.22 -12.67
N PRO A 9 -3.35 -13.75 -13.68
CA PRO A 9 -3.48 -12.32 -13.94
C PRO A 9 -4.04 -11.50 -12.78
N LEU A 10 -5.00 -12.04 -12.02
CA LEU A 10 -5.60 -11.39 -10.85
C LEU A 10 -4.54 -11.19 -9.75
N VAL A 11 -3.82 -12.27 -9.40
CA VAL A 11 -2.71 -12.24 -8.43
C VAL A 11 -1.63 -11.23 -8.85
N ALA A 12 -1.26 -11.17 -10.13
CA ALA A 12 -0.29 -10.18 -10.60
C ALA A 12 -0.77 -8.73 -10.43
N HIS A 13 -2.07 -8.46 -10.61
CA HIS A 13 -2.64 -7.12 -10.34
C HIS A 13 -2.76 -6.83 -8.85
N HIS A 14 -3.08 -7.84 -8.03
CA HIS A 14 -3.08 -7.75 -6.57
C HIS A 14 -1.72 -7.27 -6.04
N GLU A 15 -0.66 -8.00 -6.38
CA GLU A 15 0.70 -7.66 -5.93
C GLU A 15 1.20 -6.33 -6.49
N ALA A 16 0.87 -6.05 -7.77
CA ALA A 16 1.19 -4.75 -8.37
C ALA A 16 0.47 -3.59 -7.65
N GLY A 17 -0.76 -3.81 -7.19
CA GLY A 17 -1.54 -2.85 -6.40
C GLY A 17 -0.82 -2.46 -5.10
N HIS A 18 -0.38 -3.45 -4.33
CA HIS A 18 0.43 -3.23 -3.12
C HIS A 18 1.73 -2.48 -3.41
N ALA A 19 2.50 -2.95 -4.38
CA ALA A 19 3.82 -2.39 -4.71
C ALA A 19 3.72 -0.93 -5.18
N VAL A 20 2.77 -0.61 -6.06
CA VAL A 20 2.55 0.77 -6.53
C VAL A 20 2.06 1.66 -5.39
N ALA A 21 1.14 1.19 -4.55
CA ALA A 21 0.70 1.96 -3.39
C ALA A 21 1.85 2.26 -2.42
N ALA A 22 2.71 1.28 -2.16
CA ALA A 22 3.89 1.47 -1.32
C ALA A 22 4.84 2.56 -1.90
N ILE A 23 5.12 2.54 -3.20
CA ILE A 23 5.95 3.57 -3.86
C ILE A 23 5.29 4.95 -3.78
N VAL A 24 4.01 5.05 -4.17
CA VAL A 24 3.28 6.33 -4.20
C VAL A 24 3.18 6.95 -2.81
N LEU A 25 2.89 6.16 -1.78
CA LEU A 25 2.78 6.65 -0.42
C LEU A 25 4.15 7.02 0.18
N GLN A 26 5.22 6.32 -0.23
CA GLN A 26 6.59 6.67 0.15
C GLN A 26 7.04 8.01 -0.46
N ARG A 27 6.70 8.26 -1.73
CA ARG A 27 6.95 9.55 -2.41
C ARG A 27 6.24 10.75 -1.78
N GLN A 28 5.18 10.52 -1.02
CA GLN A 28 4.50 11.58 -0.26
C GLN A 28 5.27 11.98 1.00
N LEU A 29 6.24 11.18 1.44
CA LEU A 29 7.09 11.42 2.60
C LEU A 29 8.49 11.90 2.23
N PHE A 30 9.07 11.27 1.22
CA PHE A 30 10.46 11.44 0.85
C PHE A 30 10.57 11.91 -0.59
N ASP A 31 11.49 12.85 -0.82
CA ASP A 31 11.81 13.34 -2.16
C ASP A 31 12.75 12.38 -2.93
N ASP A 32 13.08 11.21 -2.37
CA ASP A 32 13.96 10.19 -2.95
C ASP A 32 13.45 8.76 -2.73
N ASP A 33 13.10 8.07 -3.83
CA ASP A 33 12.63 6.68 -3.83
C ASP A 33 13.71 5.65 -3.49
N ARG A 34 14.98 5.96 -3.79
CA ARG A 34 16.10 5.00 -3.73
C ARG A 34 16.80 5.03 -2.38
N GLU A 35 16.79 6.17 -1.71
CA GLU A 35 17.33 6.29 -0.35
C GLU A 35 16.52 5.44 0.63
N PHE A 36 15.19 5.37 0.43
CA PHE A 36 14.27 4.63 1.28
C PHE A 36 13.33 3.73 0.45
N PRO A 37 13.80 2.54 0.02
CA PRO A 37 12.98 1.65 -0.79
C PRO A 37 11.78 1.15 -0.01
N ALA A 38 10.58 1.30 -0.59
CA ALA A 38 9.31 0.98 0.06
C ALA A 38 9.13 -0.53 0.34
N PHE A 39 9.78 -1.37 -0.46
CA PHE A 39 9.80 -2.83 -0.33
C PHE A 39 11.13 -3.39 -0.83
N SER A 40 11.41 -4.67 -0.58
CA SER A 40 12.60 -5.35 -1.14
C SER A 40 12.30 -5.98 -2.50
N SER A 41 11.21 -6.73 -2.59
CA SER A 41 10.78 -7.40 -3.81
C SER A 41 9.25 -7.53 -3.87
N VAL A 42 8.75 -7.70 -5.08
CA VAL A 42 7.39 -8.13 -5.39
C VAL A 42 7.46 -9.39 -6.24
N SER A 43 6.75 -10.44 -5.82
CA SER A 43 6.89 -11.76 -6.41
C SER A 43 5.53 -12.44 -6.53
N ILE A 44 5.38 -13.29 -7.55
CA ILE A 44 4.29 -14.25 -7.68
C ILE A 44 4.89 -15.65 -7.88
N TYR A 45 4.35 -16.67 -7.23
CA TYR A 45 4.89 -18.02 -7.28
C TYR A 45 3.78 -19.07 -7.28
N PRO A 46 3.99 -20.22 -7.96
CA PRO A 46 3.01 -21.29 -7.95
C PRO A 46 2.93 -21.94 -6.57
N ASP A 47 1.72 -22.29 -6.13
CA ASP A 47 1.52 -23.21 -5.01
C ASP A 47 2.02 -24.60 -5.39
N ALA A 48 2.74 -25.24 -4.47
CA ALA A 48 3.32 -26.56 -4.66
C ALA A 48 2.26 -27.69 -4.70
N GLY A 49 1.00 -27.40 -4.35
CA GLY A 49 -0.06 -28.40 -4.16
C GLY A 49 -1.01 -28.63 -5.34
N ASP A 50 -1.36 -27.59 -6.10
CA ASP A 50 -2.49 -27.62 -7.04
C ASP A 50 -2.27 -26.85 -8.35
N GLY A 51 -1.18 -26.10 -8.48
CA GLY A 51 -0.91 -25.25 -9.65
C GLY A 51 -1.52 -23.85 -9.54
N ASP A 52 -2.02 -23.46 -8.37
CA ASP A 52 -2.47 -22.11 -8.05
C ASP A 52 -1.26 -21.16 -7.92
N TYR A 53 -1.50 -19.85 -7.77
CA TYR A 53 -0.43 -18.87 -7.58
C TYR A 53 -0.73 -17.99 -6.37
N TYR A 54 0.33 -17.65 -5.64
CA TYR A 54 0.31 -16.62 -4.61
C TYR A 54 1.23 -15.50 -4.99
N GLY A 55 1.11 -14.37 -4.28
CA GLY A 55 2.06 -13.30 -4.37
C GLY A 55 2.48 -12.78 -3.00
N VAL A 56 3.55 -12.00 -3.01
CA VAL A 56 4.01 -11.27 -1.83
C VAL A 56 4.75 -9.99 -2.23
N VAL A 57 4.42 -8.89 -1.56
CA VAL A 57 5.27 -7.71 -1.48
C VAL A 57 5.95 -7.67 -0.12
N ILE A 58 7.28 -7.83 -0.10
CA ILE A 58 8.05 -7.75 1.13
C ILE A 58 8.32 -6.28 1.44
N CYS A 59 7.36 -5.62 2.08
CA CYS A 59 7.46 -4.21 2.47
C CYS A 59 8.49 -3.99 3.58
N LYS A 60 9.25 -2.88 3.53
CA LYS A 60 9.89 -2.35 4.72
C LYS A 60 8.80 -1.64 5.52
N ALA A 61 8.43 -2.20 6.66
CA ALA A 61 7.24 -1.78 7.41
C ALA A 61 7.19 -0.26 7.64
N PHE A 62 6.13 0.40 7.16
CA PHE A 62 5.80 1.80 7.46
C PHE A 62 5.35 1.97 8.91
N TYR A 63 4.70 0.95 9.48
CA TYR A 63 4.23 0.93 10.86
C TYR A 63 4.52 -0.45 11.45
N LEU A 64 5.21 -0.46 12.59
CA LEU A 64 5.46 -1.68 13.36
C LEU A 64 4.18 -2.02 14.10
N ALA A 65 3.34 -2.81 13.45
CA ALA A 65 2.12 -3.43 13.95
C ALA A 65 2.26 -4.26 15.26
N GLN A 66 3.39 -4.19 15.95
CA GLN A 66 3.60 -4.86 17.23
C GLN A 66 2.97 -4.06 18.39
N GLY A 67 1.64 -4.16 18.53
CA GLY A 67 1.09 -4.47 19.84
C GLY A 67 0.46 -3.35 20.67
N PHE A 68 -0.35 -2.48 20.08
CA PHE A 68 -1.28 -1.66 20.88
C PHE A 68 -2.45 -2.50 21.39
N THR A 69 -2.25 -3.13 22.54
CA THR A 69 -3.31 -3.78 23.31
C THR A 69 -3.83 -2.83 24.38
N SER A 70 -5.01 -3.10 24.95
CA SER A 70 -5.48 -2.36 26.14
C SER A 70 -4.48 -2.36 27.32
N LYS A 71 -3.51 -3.28 27.31
CA LYS A 71 -2.44 -3.42 28.30
C LYS A 71 -1.12 -2.75 27.92
N ARG A 72 -0.89 -2.44 26.64
CA ARG A 72 0.29 -1.74 26.13
C ARG A 72 -0.17 -0.43 25.49
N LYS A 73 -0.31 0.61 26.32
CA LYS A 73 -0.56 1.96 25.81
C LYS A 73 0.72 2.46 25.13
N PRO A 74 0.63 3.05 23.92
CA PRO A 74 1.77 3.76 23.36
C PRO A 74 2.20 4.87 24.32
N ILE A 75 3.51 5.02 24.50
CA ILE A 75 4.11 6.21 25.09
C ILE A 75 4.59 7.03 23.90
N PHE A 76 4.03 8.22 23.72
CA PHE A 76 4.48 9.18 22.73
C PHE A 76 5.29 10.24 23.45
N GLU A 77 6.41 10.70 22.88
CA GLU A 77 7.19 11.78 23.50
C GLU A 77 6.42 13.10 23.38
N ASP A 78 5.72 13.30 22.26
CA ASP A 78 4.81 14.42 22.06
C ASP A 78 3.59 14.10 21.13
N ASP A 79 2.81 15.13 20.80
CA ASP A 79 1.67 14.99 19.88
C ASP A 79 2.12 14.85 18.41
N MET A 80 3.32 15.29 18.04
CA MET A 80 3.87 15.14 16.68
C MET A 80 4.19 13.68 16.37
N ASP A 81 4.83 12.98 17.30
CA ASP A 81 5.08 11.53 17.18
C ASP A 81 3.78 10.76 16.96
N ARG A 82 2.74 11.13 17.72
CA ARG A 82 1.41 10.53 17.59
C ARG A 82 0.78 10.78 16.22
N TYR A 83 1.00 11.96 15.63
CA TYR A 83 0.50 12.27 14.29
C TYR A 83 1.25 11.53 13.18
N LEU A 84 2.57 11.35 13.32
CA LEU A 84 3.38 10.56 12.39
C LEU A 84 2.93 9.10 12.40
N GLU A 85 2.85 8.49 13.58
CA GLU A 85 2.37 7.11 13.76
C GLU A 85 0.95 6.90 13.20
N ARG A 86 0.07 7.90 13.34
CA ARG A 86 -1.27 7.88 12.74
C ARG A 86 -1.19 7.83 11.22
N ASP A 87 -0.41 8.71 10.62
CA ASP A 87 -0.32 8.82 9.17
C ASP A 87 0.35 7.57 8.56
N ASP A 88 1.31 6.99 9.27
CA ASP A 88 1.91 5.70 8.94
C ASP A 88 0.92 4.54 9.03
N ALA A 89 0.14 4.47 10.11
CA ALA A 89 -0.91 3.45 10.24
C ALA A 89 -1.96 3.59 9.12
N ILE A 90 -2.38 4.81 8.77
CA ILE A 90 -3.33 5.02 7.66
C ILE A 90 -2.70 4.61 6.33
N ARG A 91 -1.44 4.97 6.08
CA ARG A 91 -0.71 4.54 4.88
C ARG A 91 -0.67 3.02 4.79
N GLN A 92 -0.32 2.34 5.88
CA GLN A 92 -0.25 0.87 5.88
C GLN A 92 -1.62 0.24 5.61
N ILE A 93 -2.70 0.77 6.17
CA ILE A 93 -4.07 0.31 5.83
C ILE A 93 -4.33 0.47 4.33
N VAL A 94 -3.99 1.63 3.75
CA VAL A 94 -4.17 1.86 2.31
C VAL A 94 -3.33 0.90 1.48
N THR A 95 -2.07 0.65 1.85
CA THR A 95 -1.21 -0.32 1.18
C THR A 95 -1.79 -1.73 1.26
N CYS A 96 -2.27 -2.19 2.41
CA CYS A 96 -2.94 -3.50 2.55
C CYS A 96 -4.20 -3.58 1.67
N LEU A 97 -4.98 -2.52 1.54
CA LEU A 97 -6.19 -2.57 0.72
C LEU A 97 -5.89 -2.43 -0.79
N ALA A 98 -4.70 -1.98 -1.18
CA ALA A 98 -4.41 -1.66 -2.58
C ALA A 98 -4.44 -2.88 -3.51
N GLY A 99 -4.00 -4.06 -3.05
CA GLY A 99 -4.08 -5.31 -3.82
C GLY A 99 -5.52 -5.71 -4.14
N PRO A 100 -6.39 -5.93 -3.14
CA PRO A 100 -7.81 -6.26 -3.35
C PRO A 100 -8.57 -5.23 -4.21
N PHE A 101 -8.23 -3.95 -4.09
CA PHE A 101 -8.84 -2.92 -4.94
C PHE A 101 -8.30 -2.96 -6.39
N ALA A 102 -7.04 -3.31 -6.59
CA ALA A 102 -6.48 -3.51 -7.92
C ALA A 102 -7.09 -4.73 -8.63
N GLU A 103 -7.39 -5.80 -7.91
CA GLU A 103 -8.18 -6.94 -8.41
C GLU A 103 -9.56 -6.50 -8.86
N SER A 104 -10.27 -5.75 -8.01
CA SER A 104 -11.61 -5.27 -8.34
C SER A 104 -11.59 -4.37 -9.58
N ALA A 105 -10.58 -3.49 -9.71
CA ALA A 105 -10.40 -2.70 -10.93
C ALA A 105 -10.10 -3.58 -12.16
N PHE A 106 -9.30 -4.63 -12.01
CA PHE A 106 -8.99 -5.58 -13.08
C PHE A 106 -10.23 -6.32 -13.59
N GLU A 107 -11.13 -6.69 -12.67
CA GLU A 107 -12.42 -7.33 -12.98
C GLU A 107 -13.46 -6.36 -13.59
N GLY A 108 -13.14 -5.06 -13.65
CA GLY A 108 -13.95 -4.04 -14.30
C GLY A 108 -14.81 -3.20 -13.35
N TYR A 109 -14.66 -3.35 -12.04
CA TYR A 109 -15.30 -2.48 -11.06
C TYR A 109 -14.52 -1.16 -10.96
N LEU A 110 -15.13 -0.08 -11.43
CA LEU A 110 -14.50 1.26 -11.47
C LEU A 110 -15.19 2.27 -10.54
N ASP A 111 -16.35 1.95 -9.99
CA ASP A 111 -16.97 2.75 -8.93
C ASP A 111 -16.33 2.37 -7.58
N PRO A 112 -15.83 3.35 -6.78
CA PRO A 112 -15.18 3.08 -5.50
C PRO A 112 -16.00 2.24 -4.52
N ARG A 113 -17.33 2.37 -4.54
CA ARG A 113 -18.20 1.60 -3.66
C ARG A 113 -18.28 0.14 -4.12
N ASP A 114 -18.41 -0.08 -5.43
CA ASP A 114 -18.46 -1.41 -6.01
C ASP A 114 -17.11 -2.12 -5.85
N MET A 115 -15.99 -1.40 -6.03
CA MET A 115 -14.65 -1.90 -5.72
C MET A 115 -14.54 -2.33 -4.26
N ALA A 116 -14.99 -1.51 -3.31
CA ALA A 116 -14.91 -1.85 -1.89
C ALA A 116 -15.76 -3.07 -1.51
N MET A 117 -16.97 -3.20 -2.11
CA MET A 117 -17.82 -4.38 -1.91
C MET A 117 -17.17 -5.64 -2.49
N ASN A 118 -16.71 -5.59 -3.74
CA ASN A 118 -16.06 -6.72 -4.39
C ASN A 118 -14.75 -7.12 -3.68
N ALA A 119 -13.89 -6.15 -3.38
CA ALA A 119 -12.65 -6.37 -2.64
C ALA A 119 -12.94 -7.00 -1.28
N SER A 120 -13.95 -6.52 -0.54
CA SER A 120 -14.29 -7.09 0.77
C SER A 120 -14.85 -8.51 0.68
N ASP A 121 -15.73 -8.79 -0.30
CA ASP A 121 -16.41 -10.08 -0.44
C ASP A 121 -15.46 -11.16 -0.99
N ALA A 122 -14.67 -10.82 -2.02
CA ALA A 122 -13.69 -11.72 -2.63
C ALA A 122 -12.52 -12.03 -1.69
N ASN A 123 -12.08 -11.03 -0.91
CA ASN A 123 -10.96 -11.17 0.01
C ASN A 123 -11.41 -11.32 1.47
N GLU A 124 -12.66 -11.76 1.72
CA GLU A 124 -13.16 -11.98 3.08
C GLU A 124 -12.39 -13.12 3.75
N GLY A 125 -11.47 -12.78 4.66
CA GLY A 125 -10.59 -13.74 5.33
C GLY A 125 -9.15 -13.78 4.82
N SER A 126 -8.81 -12.96 3.81
CA SER A 126 -7.42 -12.67 3.41
C SER A 126 -6.63 -12.03 4.56
N SER A 127 -5.30 -12.16 4.51
CA SER A 127 -4.39 -11.44 5.41
C SER A 127 -4.57 -9.93 5.30
N ASP A 128 -4.80 -9.40 4.10
CA ASP A 128 -4.77 -7.97 3.83
C ASP A 128 -5.91 -7.21 4.50
N TYR A 129 -7.15 -7.71 4.36
CA TYR A 129 -8.28 -7.13 5.07
C TYR A 129 -8.18 -7.36 6.58
N ALA A 130 -7.63 -8.49 7.02
CA ALA A 130 -7.45 -8.77 8.44
C ALA A 130 -6.44 -7.79 9.07
N ASP A 131 -5.30 -7.55 8.41
CA ASP A 131 -4.29 -6.59 8.85
C ASP A 131 -4.80 -5.16 8.78
N ALA A 132 -5.47 -4.77 7.69
CA ALA A 132 -6.08 -3.45 7.55
C ALA A 132 -7.11 -3.18 8.67
N LYS A 133 -8.00 -4.14 8.97
CA LYS A 133 -8.97 -4.02 10.08
C LYS A 133 -8.29 -4.00 11.44
N ARG A 134 -7.23 -4.78 11.64
CA ARG A 134 -6.45 -4.79 12.88
C ARG A 134 -5.81 -3.43 13.14
N ILE A 135 -5.07 -2.88 12.17
CA ILE A 135 -4.42 -1.56 12.25
C ILE A 135 -5.48 -0.46 12.46
N TYR A 136 -6.61 -0.52 11.74
CA TYR A 136 -7.72 0.42 11.93
C TYR A 136 -8.32 0.36 13.35
N GLY A 137 -8.36 -0.83 13.94
CA GLY A 137 -8.72 -1.03 15.34
C GLY A 137 -7.77 -0.33 16.31
N GLU A 138 -6.48 -0.32 15.99
CA GLU A 138 -5.41 0.31 16.77
C GLU A 138 -5.40 1.85 16.64
N LEU A 139 -5.89 2.41 15.52
CA LEU A 139 -5.99 3.87 15.32
C LEU A 139 -6.71 4.60 16.47
N ARG A 140 -7.62 3.93 17.19
CA ARG A 140 -8.30 4.51 18.36
C ARG A 140 -7.34 4.91 19.50
N PHE A 141 -6.16 4.29 19.55
CA PHE A 141 -5.11 4.59 20.53
C PHE A 141 -4.21 5.73 20.05
N LEU A 142 -4.12 5.94 18.73
CA LEU A 142 -3.37 7.03 18.12
C LEU A 142 -4.20 8.31 18.02
N MET A 143 -5.53 8.22 17.90
CA MET A 143 -6.38 9.41 17.84
C MET A 143 -7.81 9.17 18.36
N PRO A 144 -8.39 10.14 19.10
CA PRO A 144 -9.78 10.04 19.56
C PRO A 144 -10.81 10.04 18.41
N ARG A 145 -10.50 10.68 17.27
CA ARG A 145 -11.37 10.80 16.11
C ARG A 145 -10.71 10.26 14.85
N ARG A 146 -10.82 8.95 14.63
CA ARG A 146 -10.31 8.30 13.42
C ARG A 146 -11.16 8.64 12.18
N PRO A 147 -10.56 8.69 10.98
CA PRO A 147 -11.34 8.73 9.74
C PRO A 147 -12.27 7.51 9.69
N GLY A 148 -13.46 7.67 9.11
CA GLY A 148 -14.35 6.53 8.89
C GLY A 148 -13.74 5.54 7.91
N TRP A 149 -13.94 4.25 8.13
CA TRP A 149 -13.44 3.15 7.29
C TRP A 149 -13.72 3.38 5.80
N ARG A 150 -14.96 3.74 5.45
CA ARG A 150 -15.36 4.08 4.08
C ARG A 150 -14.51 5.18 3.43
N ARG A 151 -14.05 6.17 4.21
CA ARG A 151 -13.17 7.23 3.70
C ARG A 151 -11.78 6.69 3.34
N ILE A 152 -11.32 5.66 4.04
CA ILE A 152 -10.07 4.98 3.72
C ILE A 152 -10.26 4.15 2.46
N GLU A 153 -11.35 3.38 2.34
CA GLU A 153 -11.70 2.64 1.12
C GLU A 153 -11.81 3.56 -0.10
N ASP A 154 -12.53 4.68 0.00
CA ASP A 154 -12.63 5.69 -1.06
C ASP A 154 -11.26 6.25 -1.45
N ARG A 155 -10.34 6.41 -0.49
CA ARG A 155 -8.97 6.86 -0.74
C ARG A 155 -8.16 5.79 -1.46
N THR A 156 -8.28 4.52 -1.05
CA THR A 156 -7.61 3.40 -1.69
C THR A 156 -8.09 3.23 -3.14
N ALA A 157 -9.40 3.26 -3.38
CA ALA A 157 -9.96 3.18 -4.73
C ALA A 157 -9.38 4.28 -5.64
N ARG A 158 -9.37 5.53 -5.17
CA ARG A 158 -8.78 6.63 -5.95
C ARG A 158 -7.30 6.42 -6.21
N LEU A 159 -6.52 6.00 -5.21
CA LEU A 159 -5.10 5.72 -5.40
C LEU A 159 -4.90 4.65 -6.49
N VAL A 160 -5.65 3.56 -6.45
CA VAL A 160 -5.57 2.49 -7.44
C VAL A 160 -5.95 2.99 -8.83
N LEU A 161 -7.05 3.74 -8.96
CA LEU A 161 -7.52 4.25 -10.25
C LEU A 161 -6.59 5.33 -10.83
N ASP A 162 -6.11 6.26 -10.01
CA ASP A 162 -5.20 7.34 -10.41
C ASP A 162 -3.84 6.78 -10.90
N HIS A 163 -3.43 5.63 -10.37
CA HIS A 163 -2.18 4.96 -10.70
C HIS A 163 -2.36 3.65 -11.49
N TRP A 164 -3.52 3.45 -12.10
CA TRP A 164 -3.87 2.20 -12.78
C TRP A 164 -2.87 1.82 -13.88
N SER A 165 -2.40 2.81 -14.66
CA SER A 165 -1.43 2.55 -15.72
C SER A 165 -0.10 2.00 -15.19
N ALA A 166 0.32 2.40 -13.99
CA ALA A 166 1.52 1.89 -13.33
C ALA A 166 1.31 0.46 -12.82
N ILE A 167 0.13 0.18 -12.24
CA ILE A 167 -0.27 -1.15 -11.76
C ILE A 167 -0.29 -2.13 -12.94
N GLN A 168 -0.93 -1.76 -14.06
CA GLN A 168 -0.95 -2.59 -15.27
C GLN A 168 0.44 -2.86 -15.82
N ALA A 169 1.30 -1.84 -15.87
CA ALA A 169 2.68 -2.00 -16.34
C ALA A 169 3.47 -2.97 -15.46
N LEU A 170 3.36 -2.84 -14.13
CA LEU A 170 4.05 -3.73 -13.19
C LEU A 170 3.49 -5.15 -13.23
N ALA A 171 2.17 -5.32 -13.25
CA ALA A 171 1.51 -6.63 -13.35
C ALA A 171 1.93 -7.37 -14.63
N ALA A 172 2.00 -6.67 -15.77
CA ALA A 172 2.45 -7.26 -17.03
C ALA A 172 3.91 -7.78 -16.95
N HIS A 173 4.79 -7.08 -16.24
CA HIS A 173 6.16 -7.54 -16.02
C HIS A 173 6.24 -8.68 -15.00
N LEU A 174 5.42 -8.65 -13.95
CA LEU A 174 5.32 -9.73 -12.96
C LEU A 174 4.88 -11.05 -13.61
N LEU A 175 3.93 -11.01 -14.54
CA LEU A 175 3.50 -12.19 -15.30
C LEU A 175 4.61 -12.84 -16.14
N VAL A 176 5.68 -12.11 -16.46
CA VAL A 176 6.80 -12.60 -17.25
C VAL A 176 7.97 -13.02 -16.38
N LYS A 177 8.32 -12.20 -15.37
CA LYS A 177 9.52 -12.42 -14.55
C LYS A 177 9.25 -13.16 -13.25
N HIS A 178 8.00 -13.16 -12.77
CA HIS A 178 7.55 -13.74 -11.49
C HIS A 178 8.19 -13.15 -10.23
N ASP A 179 9.36 -12.52 -10.32
CA ASP A 179 10.03 -11.83 -9.23
C ASP A 179 10.65 -10.54 -9.78
N LEU A 180 10.38 -9.43 -9.09
CA LEU A 180 10.98 -8.13 -9.39
C LEU A 180 11.54 -7.54 -8.10
N GLN A 181 12.81 -7.17 -8.15
CA GLN A 181 13.44 -6.41 -7.08
C GLN A 181 12.97 -4.95 -7.14
N PHE A 182 13.07 -4.22 -6.03
CA PHE A 182 12.59 -2.84 -5.94
C PHE A 182 13.05 -1.93 -7.08
N ASP A 183 14.35 -1.93 -7.42
CA ASP A 183 14.89 -1.07 -8.48
C ASP A 183 14.31 -1.41 -9.86
N GLU A 184 14.02 -2.68 -10.12
CA GLU A 184 13.38 -3.11 -11.36
C GLU A 184 11.92 -2.66 -11.41
N ALA A 185 11.17 -2.89 -10.32
CA ALA A 185 9.80 -2.45 -10.19
C ALA A 185 9.68 -0.92 -10.31
N LEU A 186 10.59 -0.17 -9.67
CA LEU A 186 10.66 1.28 -9.77
C LEU A 186 10.96 1.74 -11.20
N THR A 187 11.85 1.06 -11.92
CA THR A 187 12.16 1.37 -13.32
C THR A 187 10.93 1.20 -14.22
N ILE A 188 10.10 0.18 -13.96
CA ILE A 188 8.86 -0.07 -14.68
C ILE A 188 7.79 0.98 -14.34
N VAL A 189 7.65 1.31 -13.06
CA VAL A 189 6.56 2.15 -12.53
C VAL A 189 6.84 3.65 -12.73
N ALA A 190 8.10 4.10 -12.62
CA ALA A 190 8.45 5.52 -12.63
C ALA A 190 7.92 6.33 -13.84
N PRO A 191 7.92 5.80 -15.08
CA PRO A 191 7.36 6.50 -16.24
C PRO A 191 5.84 6.77 -16.15
N HIS A 192 5.14 6.01 -15.31
CA HIS A 192 3.68 6.09 -15.13
C HIS A 192 3.26 6.93 -13.92
N LEU A 193 4.23 7.37 -13.10
CA LEU A 193 3.97 8.18 -11.93
C LEU A 193 4.17 9.67 -12.26
N PRO A 194 3.48 10.58 -11.54
CA PRO A 194 3.80 12.00 -11.63
C PRO A 194 5.27 12.23 -11.29
N PRO A 195 5.91 13.23 -11.92
CA PRO A 195 7.30 13.57 -11.62
C PRO A 195 7.41 13.94 -10.14
N MET A 196 8.52 13.54 -9.52
CA MET A 196 8.82 13.96 -8.15
C MET A 196 8.85 15.50 -8.08
N PRO A 197 8.38 16.09 -6.97
CA PRO A 197 8.61 17.49 -6.72
C PRO A 197 10.12 17.76 -6.84
N VAL A 198 10.51 18.76 -7.63
CA VAL A 198 11.92 19.17 -7.67
C VAL A 198 12.27 19.64 -6.26
N ALA A 199 13.24 18.99 -5.62
CA ALA A 199 13.76 19.41 -4.32
C ALA A 199 14.06 20.92 -4.38
N THR A 200 13.25 21.72 -3.70
CA THR A 200 13.51 23.15 -3.58
C THR A 200 14.86 23.30 -2.88
N PRO A 201 15.87 23.93 -3.50
CA PRO A 201 17.13 24.16 -2.80
C PRO A 201 16.84 24.92 -1.51
N PRO A 202 17.53 24.60 -0.40
CA PRO A 202 17.26 25.24 0.89
C PRO A 202 17.32 26.75 0.71
N GLU A 203 16.25 27.45 1.14
CA GLU A 203 16.24 28.91 1.14
C GLU A 203 17.50 29.39 1.87
N ARG A 204 18.17 30.37 1.25
CA ARG A 204 19.39 30.95 1.82
C ARG A 204 19.11 31.40 3.27
N PRO A 205 20.07 31.24 4.19
CA PRO A 205 19.90 31.70 5.56
C PRO A 205 19.43 33.16 5.57
N PHE A 206 18.40 33.44 6.37
CA PHE A 206 17.94 34.79 6.65
C PHE A 206 19.14 35.73 6.89
N PRO A 207 19.13 36.96 6.35
CA PRO A 207 20.20 37.90 6.64
C PRO A 207 20.29 38.11 8.14
N PRO A 208 21.51 38.22 8.70
CA PRO A 208 21.68 38.42 10.13
C PRO A 208 20.97 39.70 10.58
N PRO A 209 20.41 39.72 11.80
CA PRO A 209 19.71 40.89 12.32
C PRO A 209 20.62 42.11 12.34
N ALA A 210 20.04 43.26 11.95
CA ALA A 210 20.68 44.57 11.92
C ALA A 210 20.99 45.10 13.32
#